data_AF-A0A946U8W4-F1
#
_entry.id   AF-A0A946U8W4-F1
#
_cell.length_a   1.000
_cell.length_b   1.000
_cell.length_c   1.000
_cell.angle_alpha   90.00
_cell.angle_beta   90.00
_cell.angle_gamma   90.00
#
_symmetry.space_group_name_H-M   'P 1'
#
loop_
_entity.id
_entity.type
_entity.pdbx_description
1 polymer ?
#
loop_
_entity_poly.entity_id
_entity_poly.type
_entity_poly.pdbx_seq_one_letter_code
_entity_poly.pdbx_strand_id
1 'polypeptide(L)'
;AEIEQFCSKVTLGEGRLLACFYAHEDKLSGQCQYALYTASAQLEHAVSALNYVAGQCSNDIQGLCASVQAGEGRILECLESQSESVSAACKQALNDVFE
;
A
#
# COMPACT_ATOMS: atom_id res chain seq x y z
N ALA A 1 -19.57 -8.49 10.97
CA ALA A 1 -18.32 -7.98 11.56
C ALA A 1 -18.49 -6.50 11.93
N GLU A 2 -17.73 -5.96 12.90
CA GLU A 2 -17.86 -4.56 13.35
C GLU A 2 -17.66 -3.54 12.22
N ILE A 3 -16.81 -3.88 11.24
CA ILE A 3 -16.63 -3.14 9.98
C ILE A 3 -17.96 -2.94 9.23
N GLU A 4 -18.78 -3.99 9.12
CA GLU A 4 -20.05 -3.92 8.40
C GLU A 4 -21.09 -3.10 9.18
N GLN A 5 -21.05 -3.20 10.51
CA GLN A 5 -21.97 -2.49 11.38
C GLN A 5 -21.72 -0.97 11.38
N PHE A 6 -20.45 -0.56 11.43
CA PHE A 6 -20.10 0.85 11.61
C PHE A 6 -19.60 1.53 10.32
N CYS A 7 -18.96 0.79 9.41
CA CYS A 7 -18.22 1.35 8.28
C CYS A 7 -18.65 0.81 6.90
N SER A 8 -19.78 0.10 6.77
CA SER A 8 -20.24 -0.48 5.50
C SER A 8 -20.51 0.52 4.37
N LYS A 9 -20.75 1.79 4.70
CA LYS A 9 -20.98 2.88 3.73
C LYS A 9 -19.71 3.61 3.31
N VAL A 10 -18.56 3.24 3.87
CA VAL A 10 -17.29 3.91 3.61
C VAL A 10 -16.73 3.40 2.29
N THR A 11 -16.52 4.31 1.35
CA THR A 11 -15.68 4.03 0.17
C THR A 11 -14.28 3.69 0.65
N LEU A 12 -13.76 2.53 0.25
CA LEU A 12 -12.43 2.08 0.67
C LEU A 12 -11.30 2.93 0.05
N GLY A 13 -10.09 2.82 0.60
CA GLY A 13 -8.91 3.57 0.18
C GLY A 13 -8.73 4.93 0.87
N GLU A 14 -7.60 5.57 0.59
CA GLU A 14 -7.26 6.94 1.04
C GLU A 14 -7.44 7.16 2.55
N GLY A 15 -7.23 6.12 3.36
CA GLY A 15 -7.38 6.17 4.81
C GLY A 15 -8.82 6.30 5.33
N ARG A 16 -9.84 6.28 4.46
CA ARG A 16 -11.24 6.49 4.90
C ARG A 16 -11.76 5.44 5.86
N LEU A 17 -11.41 4.17 5.65
CA LEU A 17 -11.82 3.10 6.56
C LEU A 17 -11.19 3.28 7.94
N LEU A 18 -9.91 3.68 7.97
CA LEU A 18 -9.21 3.99 9.22
C LEU A 18 -9.86 5.19 9.93
N ALA A 19 -10.21 6.24 9.20
CA ALA A 19 -10.93 7.39 9.75
C ALA A 19 -12.30 6.99 10.35
N CYS A 20 -13.01 6.05 9.73
CA CYS A 20 -14.26 5.51 10.27
C CYS A 20 -14.04 4.76 11.58
N PHE A 21 -13.00 3.95 11.68
CA PHE A 21 -12.67 3.28 12.94
C PHE A 21 -12.31 4.28 14.05
N TYR A 22 -11.52 5.30 13.75
CA TYR A 22 -11.23 6.37 14.72
C TYR A 22 -12.51 7.07 15.19
N ALA A 23 -13.47 7.32 14.30
CA ALA A 23 -14.75 7.94 14.66
C ALA A 23 -15.67 7.05 15.51
N HIS A 24 -15.39 5.75 15.58
CA HIS A 24 -16.19 4.75 16.30
C HIS A 24 -15.37 3.96 17.31
N GLU A 25 -14.19 4.45 17.71
CA GLU A 25 -13.24 3.74 18.57
C GLU A 25 -13.87 3.28 19.90
N ASP A 26 -14.76 4.10 20.46
CA ASP A 26 -15.52 3.86 21.68
C ASP A 26 -16.54 2.70 21.56
N LYS A 27 -16.88 2.33 20.33
CA LYS A 27 -17.85 1.27 20.01
C LYS A 27 -17.19 -0.03 19.57
N LEU A 28 -15.87 -0.02 19.34
CA LEU A 28 -15.13 -1.20 18.93
C LEU A 28 -14.84 -2.11 20.13
N SER A 29 -14.93 -3.41 19.90
CA SER A 29 -14.51 -4.42 20.85
C SER A 29 -12.99 -4.38 21.05
N GLY A 30 -12.52 -4.82 22.22
CA GLY A 30 -11.08 -4.93 22.47
C GLY A 30 -10.36 -5.87 21.48
N GLN A 31 -11.07 -6.85 20.93
CA GLN A 31 -10.54 -7.72 19.87
C GLN A 31 -10.35 -6.96 18.55
N CYS A 32 -11.33 -6.14 18.15
CA CYS A 32 -11.22 -5.33 16.94
C CYS A 32 -10.16 -4.23 17.09
N GLN A 33 -10.07 -3.58 18.25
CA GLN A 33 -9.01 -2.61 18.54
C GLN A 33 -7.61 -3.24 18.45
N TYR A 34 -7.43 -4.43 19.04
CA TYR A 34 -6.17 -5.16 18.95
C TYR A 34 -5.84 -5.56 17.50
N ALA A 35 -6.83 -6.05 16.74
CA ALA A 35 -6.65 -6.38 15.33
C ALA A 35 -6.30 -5.15 14.48
N LEU A 36 -6.89 -3.99 14.77
CA LEU A 36 -6.56 -2.73 14.10
C LEU A 36 -5.12 -2.31 14.38
N TYR A 37 -4.67 -2.41 15.64
CA TYR A 37 -3.30 -2.11 16.03
C TYR A 37 -2.26 -3.02 15.35
N THR A 38 -2.52 -4.32 15.29
CA THR A 38 -1.60 -5.24 14.61
C THR A 38 -1.60 -5.01 13.10
N ALA A 39 -2.76 -4.72 12.51
CA ALA A 39 -2.87 -4.36 11.11
C ALA A 39 -2.13 -3.04 10.78
N SER A 40 -2.20 -2.02 11.64
CA SER A 40 -1.48 -0.77 11.41
C SER A 40 0.03 -0.95 11.45
N ALA A 41 0.54 -1.73 12.41
CA ALA A 41 1.97 -2.05 12.48
C ALA A 41 2.46 -2.81 11.23
N GLN A 42 1.69 -3.79 10.74
CA GLN A 42 2.02 -4.49 9.49
C GLN A 42 1.97 -3.56 8.27
N LEU A 43 0.98 -2.68 8.21
CA LEU A 43 0.84 -1.71 7.13
C LEU A 43 2.03 -0.73 7.10
N GLU A 44 2.51 -0.26 8.24
CA GLU A 44 3.68 0.62 8.33
C GLU A 44 4.93 -0.02 7.70
N HIS A 45 5.18 -1.30 8.01
CA HIS A 45 6.29 -2.04 7.39
C HIS A 45 6.13 -2.16 5.88
N ALA A 46 4.93 -2.50 5.41
CA ALA A 46 4.64 -2.59 3.98
C ALA A 46 4.83 -1.25 3.26
N VAL A 47 4.33 -0.14 3.83
CA VAL A 47 4.50 1.21 3.26
C VAL A 47 5.97 1.61 3.20
N SER A 48 6.77 1.27 4.22
CA SER A 48 8.21 1.51 4.20
C SER A 48 8.91 0.79 3.04
N ALA A 49 8.59 -0.49 2.84
CA ALA A 49 9.14 -1.28 1.73
C ALA A 49 8.74 -0.73 0.36
N LEU A 50 7.46 -0.33 0.21
CA LEU A 50 6.98 0.32 -1.02
C LEU A 50 7.66 1.66 -1.29
N ASN A 51 7.91 2.47 -0.26
CA ASN A 51 8.63 3.73 -0.39
C ASN A 51 10.09 3.52 -0.82
N TYR A 52 10.74 2.48 -0.30
CA TYR A 52 12.08 2.08 -0.74
C TYR A 52 12.10 1.76 -2.25
N VAL A 53 11.18 0.89 -2.71
CA VAL A 53 11.04 0.57 -4.14
C VAL A 53 10.76 1.82 -4.97
N ALA A 54 9.77 2.63 -4.58
CA ALA A 54 9.43 3.86 -5.30
C ALA A 54 10.62 4.84 -5.38
N GLY A 55 11.44 4.91 -4.34
CA GLY A 55 12.66 5.70 -4.32
C GLY A 55 13.71 5.19 -5.29
N GLN A 56 14.03 3.89 -5.24
CA GLN A 56 15.03 3.29 -6.13
C GLN A 56 14.58 3.26 -7.60
N CYS A 57 13.29 3.12 -7.84
CA CYS A 57 12.68 3.08 -9.17
C CYS A 57 12.22 4.45 -9.69
N SER A 58 12.48 5.56 -9.00
CA SER A 58 11.87 6.85 -9.34
C SER A 58 12.12 7.30 -10.78
N ASN A 59 13.36 7.13 -11.27
CA ASN A 59 13.71 7.47 -12.65
C ASN A 59 13.10 6.50 -13.66
N ASP A 60 13.04 5.21 -13.33
CA ASP A 60 12.46 4.17 -14.18
C ASP A 60 10.94 4.37 -14.32
N ILE A 61 10.25 4.74 -13.23
CA ILE A 61 8.83 5.09 -13.24
C ILE A 61 8.57 6.26 -14.19
N GLN A 62 9.39 7.32 -14.11
CA GLN A 62 9.24 8.49 -14.97
C GLN A 62 9.61 8.20 -16.44
N GLY A 63 10.61 7.37 -16.68
CA GLY A 63 11.09 7.07 -18.04
C GLY A 63 10.24 6.03 -18.77
N LEU A 64 9.75 5.02 -18.05
CA LEU A 64 9.13 3.83 -18.64
C LEU A 64 7.61 3.75 -18.36
N CYS A 65 7.15 4.31 -17.24
CA CYS A 65 5.79 4.11 -16.73
C CYS A 65 5.00 5.42 -16.53
N ALA A 66 5.44 6.56 -17.08
CA ALA A 66 4.82 7.87 -16.81
C ALA A 66 3.35 7.99 -17.27
N SER A 67 2.93 7.22 -18.27
CA SER A 67 1.53 7.18 -18.74
C SER A 67 0.63 6.26 -17.93
N VAL A 68 1.19 5.50 -16.98
CA VAL A 68 0.46 4.55 -16.15
C VAL A 68 -0.25 5.30 -15.03
N GLN A 69 -1.56 5.11 -14.92
CA GLN A 69 -2.33 5.65 -13.81
C GLN A 69 -1.85 5.02 -12.49
N ALA A 70 -1.50 5.84 -11.51
CA ALA A 70 -1.08 5.38 -10.19
C ALA A 70 -2.20 4.63 -9.44
N GLY A 71 -1.79 3.83 -8.44
CA GLY A 71 -2.69 3.03 -7.62
C GLY A 71 -2.91 1.60 -8.13
N GLU A 72 -3.52 0.78 -7.28
CA GLU A 72 -3.93 -0.60 -7.59
C GLU A 72 -2.79 -1.50 -8.13
N GLY A 73 -1.54 -1.20 -7.78
CA GLY A 73 -0.37 -1.98 -8.22
C GLY A 73 0.06 -1.75 -9.67
N ARG A 74 -0.63 -0.91 -10.45
CA ARG A 74 -0.34 -0.76 -11.90
C ARG A 74 1.08 -0.31 -12.23
N ILE A 75 1.66 0.58 -11.42
CA ILE A 75 3.05 1.01 -11.64
C ILE A 75 4.03 -0.14 -11.37
N LEU A 76 3.76 -0.97 -10.37
CA LEU A 76 4.58 -2.14 -10.08
C LEU A 76 4.51 -3.15 -11.25
N GLU A 77 3.30 -3.44 -11.73
CA GLU A 77 3.09 -4.29 -12.91
C GLU A 77 3.80 -3.74 -14.17
N CYS A 78 3.79 -2.42 -14.36
CA CYS A 78 4.57 -1.78 -15.42
C CYS A 78 6.07 -2.01 -15.26
N LEU A 79 6.64 -1.77 -14.07
CA LEU A 79 8.06 -1.99 -13.81
C LEU A 79 8.47 -3.45 -14.02
N GLU A 80 7.65 -4.41 -13.59
CA GLU A 80 7.86 -5.85 -13.82
C GLU A 80 7.85 -6.20 -15.31
N SER A 81 6.90 -5.64 -16.08
CA SER A 81 6.85 -5.82 -17.54
C SER A 81 8.07 -5.22 -18.27
N GLN A 82 8.76 -4.28 -17.62
CA GLN A 82 9.97 -3.62 -18.11
C GLN A 82 11.25 -4.13 -17.42
N SER A 83 11.22 -5.32 -16.81
CA SER A 83 12.32 -5.89 -15.98
C SER A 83 13.70 -5.99 -16.65
N GLU A 84 13.76 -5.92 -17.98
CA GLU A 84 15.01 -5.86 -18.78
C GLU A 84 15.51 -4.41 -19.02
N SER A 85 14.65 -3.41 -18.84
CA SER A 85 14.92 -1.99 -19.11
C SER A 85 15.04 -1.14 -17.85
N VAL A 86 14.52 -1.61 -16.71
CA VAL A 86 14.69 -0.92 -15.42
C VAL A 86 16.15 -0.91 -14.98
N SER A 87 16.53 0.12 -14.23
CA SER A 87 17.86 0.21 -13.63
C SER A 87 18.17 -0.97 -12.70
N ALA A 88 19.46 -1.28 -12.53
CA ALA A 88 19.90 -2.33 -11.60
C ALA A 88 19.46 -2.05 -10.15
N ALA A 89 19.42 -0.78 -9.75
CA ALA A 89 18.95 -0.38 -8.42
C ALA A 89 17.45 -0.66 -8.24
N CYS A 90 16.63 -0.32 -9.24
CA CYS A 90 15.20 -0.64 -9.21
C CYS A 90 14.95 -2.16 -9.23
N LYS A 91 15.67 -2.91 -10.07
CA LYS A 91 15.57 -4.37 -10.12
C LYS A 91 15.91 -5.01 -8.77
N GLN A 92 16.99 -4.57 -8.13
CA GLN A 92 17.35 -5.06 -6.81
C GLN A 92 16.27 -4.73 -5.77
N ALA A 93 15.73 -3.51 -5.78
CA ALA A 93 14.70 -3.10 -4.83
C ALA A 93 13.39 -3.91 -5.00
N LEU A 94 13.01 -4.22 -6.24
CA LEU A 94 11.87 -5.09 -6.53
C LEU A 94 12.09 -6.50 -5.94
N ASN A 95 13.28 -7.07 -6.15
CA ASN A 95 13.63 -8.38 -5.61
C ASN A 95 13.69 -8.39 -4.07
N ASP A 96 14.25 -7.34 -3.46
CA ASP A 96 14.34 -7.23 -1.98
C ASP A 96 12.98 -7.23 -1.29
N VAL A 97 11.91 -6.81 -1.99
CA VAL A 97 10.58 -6.59 -1.41
C VAL A 97 9.55 -7.63 -1.88
N PHE A 98 9.66 -8.15 -3.10
CA PHE A 98 8.61 -8.95 -3.73
C PHE A 98 9.03 -10.37 -4.18
N GLU A 99 10.33 -10.71 -4.18
CA GLU A 99 10.81 -12.10 -4.39
C GLU A 99 11.15 -12.80 -3.07
#